data_AF-A0A1D1Z4Q4-F1
#
_entry.id   AF-A0A1D1Z4Q4-F1
#
_cell.length_a   1.000
_cell.length_b   1.000
_cell.length_c   1.000
_cell.angle_alpha   90.00
_cell.angle_beta   90.00
_cell.angle_gamma   90.00
#
_symmetry.space_group_name_H-M   'P 1'
#
loop_
_entity.id
_entity.type
_entity.pdbx_description
1 polymer ?
#
loop_
_entity_poly.entity_id
_entity_poly.type
_entity_poly.pdbx_seq_one_letter_code
_entity_poly.pdbx_strand_id
1 'polypeptide(L)'
;MMPVQAMTQQATRHARRVYVGGLSPTANEQSVATFFSQVMAAIGGNTAGAGDAVVNVYINHEKKFAFVEMRSVEEASNAMALDGIIFEGAPVKVRRPSDYTPSLAATLGPSQPNPDLNLAAVGLSPGSAGA
;
A
#
# COMPACT_ATOMS: atom_id res chain seq x y z
N MET A 1 -6.89 -18.30 27.88
CA MET A 1 -7.65 -17.51 26.90
C MET A 1 -7.05 -16.11 26.91
N MET A 2 -6.21 -15.76 25.93
CA MET A 2 -5.56 -14.44 25.88
C MET A 2 -6.59 -13.42 25.38
N PRO A 3 -6.71 -12.23 25.99
CA PRO A 3 -7.56 -11.20 25.45
C PRO A 3 -6.98 -10.76 24.10
N VAL A 4 -7.77 -10.89 23.04
CA VAL A 4 -7.53 -10.18 21.79
C VAL A 4 -7.51 -8.70 22.17
N GLN A 5 -6.31 -8.16 22.37
CA GLN A 5 -6.15 -6.73 22.57
C GLN A 5 -6.73 -6.11 21.32
N ALA A 6 -7.81 -5.36 21.48
CA ALA A 6 -8.30 -4.43 20.48
C ALA A 6 -7.16 -3.45 20.22
N MET A 7 -6.23 -3.84 19.35
CA MET A 7 -5.13 -3.02 18.90
C MET A 7 -5.80 -1.79 18.30
N THR A 8 -5.62 -0.66 18.97
CA THR A 8 -6.22 0.59 18.53
C THR A 8 -5.78 0.84 17.08
N GLN A 9 -6.67 1.35 16.22
CA GLN A 9 -6.34 1.63 14.80
C GLN A 9 -5.01 2.39 14.64
N GLN A 10 -4.63 3.19 15.63
CA GLN A 10 -3.39 3.95 15.68
C GLN A 10 -2.16 3.06 15.96
N ALA A 11 -2.27 2.02 16.78
CA ALA A 11 -1.20 1.07 17.06
C ALA A 11 -0.81 0.24 15.83
N THR A 12 -1.77 -0.07 14.93
CA THR A 12 -1.51 -0.84 13.70
C THR A 12 -1.25 0.03 12.47
N ARG A 13 -1.44 1.35 12.59
CA ARG A 13 -1.30 2.32 11.50
C ARG A 13 0.07 2.24 10.81
N HIS A 14 1.14 2.05 11.58
CA HIS A 14 2.50 1.94 11.01
C HIS A 14 2.64 0.75 10.04
N ALA A 15 1.90 -0.34 10.28
CA ALA A 15 1.96 -1.57 9.48
C ALA A 15 0.97 -1.55 8.30
N ARG A 16 -0.05 -0.69 8.37
CA ARG A 16 -1.07 -0.52 7.32
C ARG A 16 -0.73 0.56 6.30
N ARG A 17 0.38 1.28 6.46
CA ARG A 17 0.80 2.36 5.57
C ARG A 17 1.88 1.93 4.60
N VAL A 18 1.84 2.52 3.41
CA VAL A 18 2.92 2.49 2.41
C VAL A 18 3.35 3.91 2.07
N TYR A 19 4.64 4.10 1.87
CA TYR A 19 5.22 5.33 1.31
C TYR A 19 5.12 5.28 -0.21
N VAL A 20 4.65 6.36 -0.83
CA VAL A 20 4.56 6.52 -2.28
C VAL A 20 5.35 7.76 -2.69
N GLY A 21 6.44 7.59 -3.43
CA GLY A 21 7.27 8.67 -3.94
C GLY A 21 7.12 8.87 -5.45
N GLY A 22 7.47 10.06 -5.94
CA GLY A 22 7.45 10.35 -7.38
C GLY A 22 6.08 10.76 -7.91
N LEU A 23 5.18 11.23 -7.03
CA LEU A 23 3.88 11.76 -7.43
C LEU A 23 4.01 13.04 -8.26
N SER A 24 3.08 13.21 -9.21
CA SER A 24 2.90 14.46 -9.94
C SER A 24 2.62 15.62 -8.97
N PRO A 25 3.10 16.86 -9.25
CA PRO A 25 2.73 18.02 -8.45
C PRO A 25 1.21 18.29 -8.41
N THR A 26 0.46 17.78 -9.39
CA THR A 26 -1.01 17.90 -9.48
C THR A 26 -1.77 16.78 -8.76
N ALA A 27 -1.07 15.75 -8.28
CA ALA A 27 -1.69 14.60 -7.61
C ALA A 27 -2.43 15.06 -6.35
N ASN A 28 -3.62 14.52 -6.10
CA ASN A 28 -4.40 14.82 -4.91
C ASN A 28 -4.79 13.53 -4.17
N GLU A 29 -5.22 13.67 -2.91
CA GLU A 29 -5.50 12.54 -2.02
C GLU A 29 -6.58 11.61 -2.61
N GLN A 30 -7.61 12.19 -3.23
CA GLN A 30 -8.71 11.44 -3.83
C GLN A 30 -8.28 10.64 -5.06
N SER A 31 -7.46 11.23 -5.95
CA SER A 31 -6.98 10.53 -7.15
C SER A 31 -6.03 9.40 -6.80
N VAL A 32 -5.14 9.61 -5.82
CA VAL A 32 -4.25 8.56 -5.30
C VAL A 32 -5.06 7.44 -4.64
N ALA A 33 -6.04 7.77 -3.78
CA ALA A 33 -6.87 6.76 -3.12
C ALA A 33 -7.64 5.90 -4.14
N THR A 34 -8.31 6.55 -5.10
CA THR A 34 -9.09 5.88 -6.14
C THR A 34 -8.21 4.97 -6.98
N PHE A 35 -7.05 5.46 -7.42
CA PHE A 35 -6.11 4.70 -8.22
C PHE A 35 -5.62 3.44 -7.50
N PHE A 36 -5.10 3.58 -6.28
CA PHE A 36 -4.58 2.43 -5.53
C PHE A 36 -5.69 1.43 -5.19
N SER A 37 -6.90 1.87 -4.83
CA SER A 37 -8.03 0.96 -4.63
C SER A 37 -8.40 0.17 -5.88
N GLN A 38 -8.46 0.82 -7.05
CA GLN A 38 -8.77 0.16 -8.33
C GLN A 38 -7.69 -0.85 -8.72
N VAL A 39 -6.42 -0.46 -8.61
CA VAL A 39 -5.27 -1.33 -8.88
C VAL A 39 -5.29 -2.54 -7.95
N MET A 40 -5.51 -2.33 -6.65
CA MET A 40 -5.59 -3.42 -5.67
C MET A 40 -6.71 -4.41 -5.99
N ALA A 41 -7.87 -3.93 -6.44
CA ALA A 41 -8.93 -4.81 -6.91
C ALA A 41 -8.54 -5.57 -8.20
N ALA A 42 -7.90 -4.90 -9.16
CA ALA A 42 -7.50 -5.50 -10.44
C ALA A 42 -6.47 -6.62 -10.29
N ILE A 43 -5.53 -6.49 -9.35
CA ILE A 43 -4.50 -7.51 -9.09
C ILE A 43 -4.95 -8.61 -8.11
N GLY A 44 -6.17 -8.53 -7.58
CA GLY A 44 -6.66 -9.46 -6.54
C GLY A 44 -6.04 -9.22 -5.15
N GLY A 45 -5.52 -8.03 -4.89
CA GLY A 45 -4.83 -7.67 -3.65
C GLY A 45 -5.74 -7.19 -2.52
N ASN A 46 -7.04 -6.96 -2.77
CA ASN A 46 -8.03 -6.47 -1.81
C ASN A 46 -8.59 -7.58 -0.89
N THR A 47 -7.71 -8.22 -0.12
CA THR A 47 -8.01 -9.45 0.62
C THR A 47 -9.06 -9.29 1.73
N ALA A 48 -9.30 -8.07 2.21
CA ALA A 48 -10.34 -7.80 3.21
C ALA A 48 -11.77 -7.68 2.63
N GLY A 49 -11.97 -7.97 1.34
CA GLY A 49 -13.28 -8.07 0.69
C GLY A 49 -13.62 -6.92 -0.27
N ALA A 50 -14.90 -6.74 -0.58
CA ALA A 50 -15.34 -5.66 -1.46
C ALA A 50 -15.10 -4.27 -0.85
N GLY A 51 -15.03 -3.24 -1.70
CA GLY A 51 -14.84 -1.85 -1.29
C GLY A 51 -13.40 -1.35 -1.42
N ASP A 52 -13.20 -0.07 -1.07
CA ASP A 52 -11.92 0.61 -1.18
C ASP A 52 -10.89 0.02 -0.22
N ALA A 53 -9.75 -0.39 -0.77
CA ALA A 53 -8.64 -0.91 0.00
C ALA A 53 -7.90 0.23 0.75
N VAL A 54 -7.91 1.43 0.18
CA VAL A 54 -7.34 2.65 0.77
C VAL A 54 -8.35 3.33 1.69
N VAL A 55 -7.95 3.61 2.93
CA VAL A 55 -8.78 4.29 3.93
C VAL A 55 -8.35 5.73 4.20
N ASN A 56 -7.09 6.07 3.94
CA ASN A 56 -6.60 7.43 4.08
C ASN A 56 -5.38 7.66 3.18
N VAL A 57 -5.22 8.89 2.70
CA VAL A 57 -4.03 9.34 2.00
C VAL A 57 -3.56 10.62 2.67
N TYR A 58 -2.24 10.77 2.81
CA TYR A 58 -1.61 12.03 3.20
C TYR A 58 -0.57 12.37 2.16
N ILE A 59 -0.64 13.58 1.57
CA ILE A 59 0.34 14.02 0.57
C ILE A 59 1.19 15.16 1.14
N ASN A 60 2.50 15.07 0.94
CA ASN A 60 3.43 16.16 1.11
C ASN A 60 3.94 16.60 -0.27
N HIS A 61 3.35 17.67 -0.82
CA HIS A 61 3.70 18.21 -2.13
C HIS A 61 5.12 18.80 -2.16
N GLU A 62 5.58 19.38 -1.06
CA GLU A 62 6.93 19.97 -0.97
C GLU A 62 8.02 18.91 -1.13
N LYS A 63 7.85 17.79 -0.43
CA LYS A 63 8.78 16.65 -0.44
C LYS A 63 8.40 15.58 -1.48
N LYS A 64 7.33 15.81 -2.25
CA LYS A 64 6.84 14.98 -3.37
C LYS A 64 6.61 13.51 -3.01
N PHE A 65 5.96 13.28 -1.88
CA PHE A 65 5.58 11.94 -1.44
C PHE A 65 4.17 11.89 -0.86
N ALA A 66 3.62 10.69 -0.76
CA ALA A 66 2.41 10.41 0.00
C ALA A 66 2.59 9.22 0.93
N PHE A 67 1.74 9.16 1.94
CA PHE A 67 1.45 7.93 2.67
C PHE A 67 0.06 7.47 2.31
N VAL A 68 -0.06 6.22 1.86
CA VAL A 68 -1.34 5.56 1.58
C VAL A 68 -1.59 4.56 2.70
N GLU A 69 -2.68 4.72 3.43
CA GLU A 69 -3.11 3.82 4.49
C GLU A 69 -4.15 2.84 3.94
N MET A 70 -3.86 1.56 4.11
CA MET A 70 -4.77 0.47 3.75
C MET A 70 -5.65 0.09 4.94
N ARG A 71 -6.80 -0.54 4.68
CA ARG A 71 -7.66 -1.04 5.77
C ARG A 71 -7.02 -2.20 6.54
N SER A 72 -6.19 -3.02 5.89
CA SER A 72 -5.47 -4.15 6.51
C SER A 72 -3.96 -4.15 6.28
N VAL A 73 -3.22 -4.89 7.11
CA VAL A 73 -1.76 -5.06 6.97
C VAL A 73 -1.41 -5.89 5.74
N GLU A 74 -2.21 -6.91 5.43
CA GLU A 74 -2.05 -7.74 4.23
C GLU A 74 -2.19 -6.91 2.96
N GLU A 75 -3.21 -6.04 2.85
CA GLU A 75 -3.36 -5.15 1.71
C GLU A 75 -2.22 -4.14 1.60
N ALA A 76 -1.69 -3.65 2.72
CA ALA A 76 -0.49 -2.82 2.72
C ALA A 76 0.75 -3.59 2.23
N SER A 77 0.85 -4.88 2.56
CA SER A 77 1.90 -5.75 2.03
C SER A 77 1.74 -6.00 0.53
N ASN A 78 0.52 -6.30 0.06
CA ASN A 78 0.21 -6.47 -1.36
C ASN A 78 0.49 -5.20 -2.16
N ALA A 79 0.18 -4.02 -1.62
CA ALA A 79 0.50 -2.74 -2.25
C ALA A 79 2.01 -2.54 -2.47
N MET A 80 2.89 -3.22 -1.73
CA MET A 80 4.34 -3.19 -1.99
C MET A 80 4.74 -3.81 -3.32
N ALA A 81 3.92 -4.70 -3.88
CA ALA A 81 4.16 -5.26 -5.20
C ALA A 81 3.91 -4.24 -6.33
N LEU A 82 3.37 -3.05 -6.01
CA LEU A 82 3.07 -1.98 -6.96
C LEU A 82 4.23 -1.00 -7.17
N ASP A 83 5.43 -1.30 -6.64
CA ASP A 83 6.61 -0.47 -6.90
C ASP A 83 6.89 -0.40 -8.41
N GLY A 84 6.97 0.83 -8.94
CA GLY A 84 7.13 1.10 -10.36
C GLY A 84 5.83 1.22 -11.15
N ILE A 85 4.65 1.10 -10.53
CA ILE A 85 3.38 1.31 -11.24
C ILE A 85 3.29 2.72 -11.81
N ILE A 86 2.70 2.85 -13.01
CA ILE A 86 2.51 4.14 -13.67
C ILE A 86 1.28 4.83 -13.08
N PHE A 87 1.50 6.00 -12.49
CA PHE A 87 0.45 6.90 -12.02
C PHE A 87 0.61 8.26 -12.72
N GLU A 88 -0.46 8.77 -13.34
CA GLU A 88 -0.46 10.04 -14.09
C GLU A 88 0.71 10.16 -15.10
N GLY A 89 1.08 9.04 -15.74
CA GLY A 89 2.12 9.00 -16.77
C GLY A 89 3.56 8.85 -16.26
N ALA A 90 3.78 8.72 -14.95
CA ALA A 90 5.11 8.50 -14.37
C ALA A 90 5.13 7.29 -13.42
N PRO A 91 6.25 6.56 -13.32
CA PRO A 91 6.39 5.46 -12.36
C PRO A 91 6.50 6.01 -10.93
N VAL A 92 5.69 5.48 -10.01
CA VAL A 92 5.78 5.79 -8.58
C VAL A 92 6.57 4.73 -7.83
N LYS A 93 7.26 5.16 -6.77
CA LYS A 93 8.02 4.26 -5.88
C LYS A 93 7.17 3.90 -4.69
N VAL A 94 6.99 2.61 -4.40
CA VAL A 94 6.15 2.14 -3.30
C VAL A 94 7.03 1.39 -2.31
N ARG A 95 7.14 1.90 -1.07
CA ARG A 95 8.09 1.40 -0.05
C ARG A 95 7.47 1.34 1.34
N ARG A 96 8.10 0.60 2.25
CA ARG A 96 7.73 0.64 3.67
C ARG A 96 8.05 2.03 4.24
N PRO A 97 7.18 2.61 5.07
CA PRO A 97 7.46 3.87 5.73
C PRO A 97 8.61 3.72 6.73
N SER A 98 9.32 4.81 7.05
CA SER A 98 10.47 4.75 7.96
C SER A 98 10.12 4.31 9.39
N ASP A 99 8.87 4.50 9.81
CA ASP A 99 8.32 4.04 11.08
C ASP A 99 7.83 2.57 11.05
N TYR A 100 8.00 1.85 9.93
CA TYR A 100 7.64 0.44 9.84
C TYR A 100 8.56 -0.43 10.69
N THR A 101 7.99 -1.14 11.66
CA THR A 101 8.70 -2.10 12.50
C THR A 101 8.32 -3.53 12.10
N PRO A 102 9.22 -4.31 11.46
CA PRO A 102 8.90 -5.65 10.94
C PRO A 102 8.42 -6.63 12.02
N SER A 103 9.05 -6.61 13.20
CA SER A 103 8.70 -7.50 14.31
C SER A 103 7.29 -7.24 14.85
N LEU A 104 6.88 -5.97 14.93
CA LEU A 104 5.52 -5.61 15.34
C LEU A 104 4.51 -5.98 14.24
N ALA A 105 4.82 -5.68 12.98
CA ALA A 105 3.96 -5.96 11.84
C ALA A 105 3.70 -7.47 11.63
N ALA A 106 4.69 -8.32 11.91
CA ALA A 106 4.57 -9.78 11.78
C ALA A 106 3.48 -10.38 12.67
N THR A 107 3.13 -9.71 13.78
CA THR A 107 2.04 -10.14 14.67
C THR A 107 0.65 -9.71 14.20
N LEU A 108 0.58 -8.82 13.20
CA LEU A 108 -0.65 -8.21 12.70
C LEU A 108 -1.16 -8.83 11.40
N GLY A 109 -0.28 -9.49 10.64
CA GLY A 109 -0.61 -10.10 9.36
C GLY A 109 0.63 -10.39 8.50
N PRO A 110 0.42 -10.95 7.30
CA PRO A 110 1.51 -11.22 6.36
C PRO A 110 2.24 -9.92 6.01
N SER A 111 3.55 -9.95 6.15
CA SER A 111 4.44 -8.79 5.92
C SER A 111 5.04 -8.74 4.51
N GLN A 112 4.78 -9.77 3.70
CA GLN A 112 5.19 -9.86 2.30
C GLN A 112 3.95 -9.82 1.40
N PRO A 113 4.06 -9.27 0.17
CA PRO A 113 3.00 -9.35 -0.82
C PRO A 113 2.68 -10.81 -1.17
N ASN A 114 1.42 -11.08 -1.46
CA ASN A 114 0.99 -12.38 -1.93
C ASN A 114 1.67 -12.72 -3.29
N PRO A 115 2.32 -13.89 -3.45
CA PRO A 115 2.94 -14.28 -4.71
C PRO A 115 1.94 -14.49 -5.87
N ASP A 116 0.66 -14.73 -5.56
CA ASP A 116 -0.39 -14.98 -6.55
C ASP A 116 -1.05 -13.69 -7.09
N LEU A 117 -0.53 -12.50 -6.76
CA LEU A 117 -1.05 -11.23 -7.27
C LEU A 117 -0.93 -11.15 -8.81
N ASN A 118 -2.01 -10.74 -9.47
CA ASN A 118 -2.04 -10.59 -10.92
C ASN A 118 -1.43 -9.26 -11.37
N LEU A 119 -0.12 -9.08 -11.15
CA LEU A 119 0.60 -7.83 -11.47
C LEU A 119 0.55 -7.48 -12.97
N ALA A 120 0.43 -8.49 -13.84
CA ALA A 120 0.28 -8.29 -15.27
C ALA A 120 -0.99 -7.53 -15.64
N ALA A 121 -2.06 -7.61 -14.83
CA ALA A 121 -3.31 -6.87 -15.04
C ALA A 121 -3.13 -5.35 -15.02
N VAL A 122 -2.05 -4.87 -14.39
CA VAL A 122 -1.72 -3.44 -14.28
C VAL A 122 -0.41 -3.09 -14.99
N GLY A 123 0.06 -3.96 -15.89
CA GLY A 123 1.26 -3.74 -16.69
C GLY A 123 2.57 -3.86 -15.93
N LEU A 124 2.57 -4.45 -14.73
CA LEU A 124 3.78 -4.75 -13.98
C LEU A 124 4.29 -6.15 -14.31
N SER A 125 5.60 -6.29 -14.47
CA SER A 125 6.24 -7.59 -14.66
C SER A 125 6.75 -8.12 -13.30
N PRO A 126 6.49 -9.38 -12.97
CA PRO A 126 7.03 -10.00 -11.76
C PRO A 126 8.54 -10.18 -11.95
N GLY A 127 9.34 -9.22 -11.48
CA GLY A 127 10.80 -9.30 -11.59
C GLY A 127 11.58 -7.98 -11.50
N SER A 128 10.93 -6.82 -11.50
CA SER A 128 11.64 -5.52 -11.42
C SER A 128 11.92 -5.04 -9.99
N ALA A 129 11.44 -5.75 -8.96
CA ALA A 129 11.72 -5.44 -7.56
C ALA A 129 13.05 -6.06 -7.11
N GLY A 130 14.18 -5.41 -7.44
CA GLY A 130 15.47 -5.69 -6.79
C GLY A 130 16.65 -5.84 -7.75
N ALA A 131 17.29 -4.72 -8.06
CA ALA A 131 18.73 -4.63 -8.22
C ALA A 131 19.22 -3.45 -7.38
#